data_AF-A0A9E4SI16-F1
#
_entry.id   AF-A0A9E4SI16-F1
#
_cell.length_a   1.000
_cell.length_b   1.000
_cell.length_c   1.000
_cell.angle_alpha   90.00
_cell.angle_beta   90.00
_cell.angle_gamma   90.00
#
_symmetry.space_group_name_H-M   'P 1'
#
loop_
_entity.id
_entity.type
_entity.pdbx_description
1 polymer ?
#
loop_
_entity_poly.entity_id
_entity_poly.type
_entity_poly.pdbx_seq_one_letter_code
_entity_poly.pdbx_strand_id
1 'polypeptide(L)'
;AGKLRVEYQAIAPNVRCVDPDEATPTPAPPSGGGSIIADSQALEISLESKGADVEFVGKSEFSELFGLRPSELKVNGQSVQIYQFAPGTSAEKASESVSIDGSTIVNPDGSVMSVFWVAPPHFYLFGNAILLYLGNDAELGALLGSVAGEFAGRDFEDLPGGSGVGDDEYSSRSAQIEKVGIASTRSIPAQHLISMTIALGGSCEKFERIDWNVEGREVIVDVTTKVPTAPVPCTLAIIYEDQSVNIGSDYEKGVEYDVIVNGERAGTFVGG
;
A
#
# COMPACT_ATOMS: atom_id res chain seq x y z
N ALA A 1 25.35 60.88 -14.59
CA ALA A 1 25.54 59.48 -15.00
C ALA A 1 27.04 59.18 -15.05
N GLY A 2 27.47 57.98 -14.59
CA GLY A 2 28.81 57.41 -14.84
C GLY A 2 29.85 57.63 -13.72
N LYS A 3 29.71 56.99 -12.54
CA LYS A 3 30.28 55.69 -12.11
C LYS A 3 31.81 55.67 -11.96
N LEU A 4 32.25 55.73 -10.69
CA LEU A 4 33.61 55.38 -10.24
C LEU A 4 33.93 53.91 -10.53
N ARG A 5 35.18 53.67 -10.93
CA ARG A 5 35.83 52.36 -10.99
C ARG A 5 36.37 51.97 -9.61
N VAL A 6 36.15 50.72 -9.20
CA VAL A 6 36.98 50.01 -8.22
C VAL A 6 37.13 48.54 -8.67
N GLU A 7 38.32 48.03 -8.47
CA GLU A 7 38.96 46.83 -9.01
C GLU A 7 38.47 45.50 -8.40
N TYR A 8 38.72 44.40 -9.12
CA TYR A 8 38.77 43.04 -8.56
C TYR A 8 40.14 42.42 -8.88
N GLN A 9 40.87 42.02 -7.83
CA GLN A 9 42.09 41.22 -7.95
C GLN A 9 41.72 39.75 -8.23
N ALA A 10 42.30 39.18 -9.29
CA ALA A 10 42.30 37.74 -9.50
C ALA A 10 43.59 37.14 -8.90
N ILE A 11 43.41 36.18 -8.01
CA ILE A 11 44.50 35.37 -7.42
C ILE A 11 44.96 34.38 -8.50
N ALA A 12 46.23 34.46 -8.91
CA ALA A 12 46.84 33.47 -9.80
C ALA A 12 47.34 32.26 -8.99
N PRO A 13 47.10 31.01 -9.43
CA PRO A 13 47.89 29.88 -8.97
C PRO A 13 49.09 29.65 -9.91
N ASN A 14 50.23 29.39 -9.28
CA ASN A 14 51.52 29.11 -9.87
C ASN A 14 51.49 27.91 -10.84
N VAL A 15 51.85 28.13 -12.11
CA VAL A 15 52.23 27.05 -13.03
C VAL A 15 53.69 27.23 -13.37
N ARG A 16 54.54 26.28 -12.94
CA ARG A 16 55.89 26.09 -13.47
C ARG A 16 55.77 25.26 -14.73
N CYS A 17 56.30 25.75 -15.85
CA CYS A 17 56.48 24.98 -17.07
C CYS A 17 57.65 23.99 -16.88
N VAL A 18 57.43 22.73 -17.22
CA VAL A 18 58.47 21.70 -17.42
C VAL A 18 58.41 21.30 -18.90
N ASP A 19 59.58 21.22 -19.52
CA ASP A 19 59.80 20.85 -20.93
C ASP A 19 59.32 19.43 -21.29
N PRO A 20 59.08 19.14 -22.59
CA PRO A 20 58.37 17.96 -23.06
C PRO A 20 59.33 16.84 -23.47
N ASP A 21 59.25 15.67 -22.84
CA ASP A 21 59.54 14.38 -23.50
C ASP A 21 59.26 13.21 -22.54
N GLU A 22 58.05 12.66 -22.68
CA GLU A 22 57.74 11.23 -22.85
C GLU A 22 56.21 11.14 -22.75
N ALA A 23 55.57 10.65 -23.81
CA ALA A 23 54.13 10.57 -23.92
C ALA A 23 53.56 9.65 -22.82
N THR A 24 53.19 10.24 -21.69
CA THR A 24 52.21 9.65 -20.79
C THR A 24 50.88 9.68 -21.55
N PRO A 25 50.14 8.57 -21.69
CA PRO A 25 48.84 8.61 -22.33
C PRO A 25 47.98 9.62 -21.57
N THR A 26 47.69 10.73 -22.24
CA THR A 26 46.72 11.72 -21.75
C THR A 26 45.43 10.95 -21.54
N PRO A 27 44.80 11.00 -20.35
CA PRO A 27 43.46 10.46 -20.19
C PRO A 27 42.62 11.16 -21.24
N ALA A 28 42.00 10.38 -22.13
CA ALA A 28 41.07 10.93 -23.10
C ALA A 28 40.09 11.85 -22.37
N PRO A 29 39.73 13.02 -22.94
CA PRO A 29 38.57 13.77 -22.44
C PRO A 29 37.43 12.76 -22.30
N PRO A 30 36.63 12.78 -21.21
CA PRO A 30 35.51 11.86 -21.09
C PRO A 30 34.62 12.01 -22.33
N SER A 31 34.77 11.09 -23.27
CA SER A 31 33.96 11.00 -24.48
C SER A 31 32.72 10.23 -24.06
N GLY A 32 31.78 10.96 -23.51
CA GLY A 32 30.57 10.41 -22.92
C GLY A 32 29.79 11.50 -22.23
N GLY A 33 29.49 12.57 -22.97
CA GLY A 33 28.48 13.54 -22.59
C GLY A 33 27.10 12.90 -22.64
N GLY A 34 26.81 12.04 -21.66
CA GLY A 34 25.48 11.61 -21.28
C GLY A 34 25.42 11.86 -19.78
N SER A 35 24.65 12.87 -19.37
CA SER A 35 24.47 13.18 -17.96
C SER A 35 24.03 11.90 -17.23
N ILE A 36 24.84 11.38 -16.30
CA ILE A 36 24.48 10.24 -15.43
C ILE A 36 23.57 10.77 -14.33
N ILE A 37 22.42 11.30 -14.75
CA ILE A 37 21.34 11.65 -13.84
C ILE A 37 20.72 10.31 -13.44
N ALA A 38 20.59 10.06 -12.13
CA ALA A 38 19.86 8.89 -11.65
C ALA A 38 18.43 8.91 -12.22
N ASP A 39 17.83 7.76 -12.53
CA ASP A 39 16.51 7.73 -13.17
C ASP A 39 15.46 8.44 -12.30
N SER A 40 15.64 8.48 -10.98
CA SER A 40 14.81 9.29 -10.07
C SER A 40 14.87 10.80 -10.35
N GLN A 41 16.06 11.36 -10.58
CA GLN A 41 16.23 12.79 -10.92
C GLN A 41 15.76 13.08 -12.35
N ALA A 42 15.96 12.14 -13.28
CA ALA A 42 15.46 12.29 -14.64
C ALA A 42 13.92 12.23 -14.68
N LEU A 43 13.31 11.39 -13.85
CA LEU A 43 11.87 11.30 -13.66
C LEU A 43 11.32 12.60 -13.06
N GLU A 44 11.93 13.12 -11.99
CA GLU A 44 11.56 14.39 -11.36
C GLU A 44 11.52 15.53 -12.39
N ILE A 45 12.61 15.75 -13.13
CA ILE A 45 12.69 16.77 -14.19
C ILE A 45 11.60 16.56 -15.26
N SER A 46 11.36 15.30 -15.64
CA SER A 46 10.35 14.97 -16.66
C SER A 46 8.93 15.31 -16.18
N LEU A 47 8.60 15.00 -14.93
CA LEU A 47 7.30 15.28 -14.33
C LEU A 47 7.10 16.78 -14.08
N GLU A 48 8.11 17.49 -13.55
CA GLU A 48 8.07 18.94 -13.37
C GLU A 48 7.87 19.68 -14.71
N SER A 49 8.50 19.19 -15.79
CA SER A 49 8.31 19.76 -17.13
C SER A 49 6.88 19.63 -17.66
N LYS A 50 6.10 18.69 -17.10
CA LYS A 50 4.66 18.52 -17.36
C LYS A 50 3.78 19.34 -16.41
N GLY A 51 4.37 20.12 -15.51
CA GLY A 51 3.68 20.97 -14.54
C GLY A 51 3.30 20.26 -13.24
N ALA A 52 3.87 19.10 -12.94
CA ALA A 52 3.66 18.43 -11.67
C ALA A 52 4.49 19.06 -10.54
N ASP A 53 3.94 19.09 -9.34
CA ASP A 53 4.68 19.36 -8.11
C ASP A 53 5.34 18.07 -7.64
N VAL A 54 6.65 18.07 -7.45
CA VAL A 54 7.44 16.86 -7.16
C VAL A 54 8.30 17.06 -5.92
N GLU A 55 8.23 16.12 -4.99
CA GLU A 55 9.03 16.13 -3.76
C GLU A 55 9.67 14.76 -3.52
N PHE A 56 10.99 14.72 -3.36
CA PHE A 56 11.71 13.50 -2.99
C PHE A 56 11.69 13.29 -1.47
N VAL A 57 11.11 12.17 -1.03
CA VAL A 57 10.91 11.87 0.40
C VAL A 57 12.07 11.06 0.99
N GLY A 58 12.78 10.26 0.18
CA GLY A 58 13.89 9.42 0.64
C GLY A 58 13.64 7.93 0.41
N LYS A 59 14.36 7.06 1.13
CA LYS A 59 14.17 5.60 1.03
C LYS A 59 12.99 5.15 1.89
N SER A 60 12.19 4.22 1.36
CA SER A 60 11.15 3.51 2.13
C SER A 60 11.72 2.25 2.76
N GLU A 61 11.34 1.99 4.01
CA GLU A 61 11.80 0.82 4.79
C GLU A 61 10.83 -0.38 4.73
N PHE A 62 9.63 -0.21 4.14
CA PHE A 62 8.52 -1.17 4.30
C PHE A 62 8.08 -1.90 3.02
N SER A 63 8.70 -1.64 1.87
CA SER A 63 8.27 -2.17 0.57
C SER A 63 9.43 -2.72 -0.25
N GLU A 64 10.14 -3.73 0.27
CA GLU A 64 11.25 -4.36 -0.48
C GLU A 64 10.70 -5.32 -1.56
N LEU A 65 10.88 -4.98 -2.83
CA LEU A 65 10.50 -5.80 -4.00
C LEU A 65 11.71 -5.93 -4.91
N PHE A 66 11.80 -7.03 -5.67
CA PHE A 66 12.94 -7.30 -6.57
C PHE A 66 14.31 -7.37 -5.86
N GLY A 67 14.31 -7.54 -4.52
CA GLY A 67 15.51 -7.41 -3.68
C GLY A 67 16.04 -5.97 -3.54
N LEU A 68 15.18 -4.98 -3.82
CA LEU A 68 15.51 -3.55 -3.78
C LEU A 68 14.56 -2.83 -2.83
N ARG A 69 15.10 -1.87 -2.07
CA ARG A 69 14.29 -0.91 -1.33
C ARG A 69 14.04 0.31 -2.19
N PRO A 70 12.79 0.74 -2.35
CA PRO A 70 12.47 1.86 -3.22
C PRO A 70 12.81 3.18 -2.52
N SER A 71 13.05 4.20 -3.32
CA SER A 71 12.85 5.59 -2.87
C SER A 71 11.40 6.02 -3.11
N GLU A 72 10.91 6.93 -2.29
CA GLU A 72 9.58 7.51 -2.41
C GLU A 72 9.66 8.93 -2.97
N LEU A 73 8.81 9.19 -3.96
CA LEU A 73 8.58 10.48 -4.60
C LEU A 73 7.11 10.86 -4.38
N LYS A 74 6.83 12.10 -3.97
CA LYS A 74 5.48 12.66 -4.00
C LYS A 74 5.30 13.39 -5.32
N VAL A 75 4.24 13.08 -6.03
CA VAL A 75 3.82 13.75 -7.26
C VAL A 75 2.44 14.31 -7.01
N ASN A 76 2.29 15.63 -6.99
CA ASN A 76 1.06 16.34 -6.60
C ASN A 76 0.51 15.83 -5.24
N GLY A 77 1.40 15.50 -4.31
CA GLY A 77 1.05 14.95 -2.98
C GLY A 77 0.78 13.44 -2.93
N GLN A 78 0.72 12.73 -4.06
CA GLN A 78 0.53 11.27 -4.10
C GLN A 78 1.87 10.51 -4.14
N SER A 79 1.92 9.34 -3.50
CA SER A 79 3.14 8.53 -3.40
C SER A 79 3.42 7.71 -4.66
N VAL A 80 4.66 7.78 -5.16
CA VAL A 80 5.22 6.91 -6.20
C VAL A 80 6.50 6.30 -5.65
N GLN A 81 6.60 4.98 -5.67
CA GLN A 81 7.80 4.25 -5.28
C GLN A 81 8.69 4.01 -6.50
N ILE A 82 10.01 4.16 -6.32
CA ILE A 82 11.01 4.05 -7.38
C ILE A 82 12.02 2.97 -6.99
N TYR A 83 11.99 1.85 -7.70
CA TYR A 83 12.95 0.75 -7.56
C TYR A 83 14.06 0.95 -8.58
N GLN A 84 15.17 1.53 -8.15
CA GLN A 84 16.32 1.83 -9.01
C GLN A 84 17.21 0.60 -9.18
N PHE A 85 17.36 0.14 -10.42
CA PHE A 85 18.31 -0.91 -10.78
C PHE A 85 19.65 -0.31 -11.21
N ALA A 86 20.68 -1.15 -11.20
CA ALA A 86 21.93 -0.82 -11.89
C ALA A 86 21.68 -0.62 -13.40
N PRO A 87 22.46 0.23 -14.09
CA PRO A 87 22.30 0.46 -15.52
C PRO A 87 22.34 -0.84 -16.35
N GLY A 88 21.44 -0.96 -17.32
CA GLY A 88 21.33 -2.13 -18.22
C GLY A 88 19.91 -2.69 -18.27
N THR A 89 19.76 -3.97 -18.62
CA THR A 89 18.45 -4.62 -18.80
C THR A 89 17.85 -5.18 -17.50
N SER A 90 18.38 -4.81 -16.34
CA SER A 90 17.95 -5.35 -15.05
C SER A 90 16.50 -4.98 -14.70
N ALA A 91 16.11 -3.72 -14.92
CA ALA A 91 14.73 -3.27 -14.69
C ALA A 91 13.75 -3.95 -15.65
N GLU A 92 14.12 -4.07 -16.93
CA GLU A 92 13.32 -4.76 -17.95
C GLU A 92 13.11 -6.24 -17.58
N LYS A 93 14.17 -6.97 -17.23
CA LYS A 93 14.07 -8.36 -16.76
C LYS A 93 13.24 -8.51 -15.49
N ALA A 94 13.33 -7.55 -14.57
CA ALA A 94 12.51 -7.56 -13.36
C ALA A 94 11.04 -7.27 -13.69
N SER A 95 10.75 -6.42 -14.68
CA SER A 95 9.38 -6.15 -15.12
C SER A 95 8.69 -7.41 -15.68
N GLU A 96 9.44 -8.28 -16.37
CA GLU A 96 8.94 -9.56 -16.87
C GLU A 96 8.54 -10.55 -15.76
N SER A 97 8.99 -10.33 -14.52
CA SER A 97 8.66 -11.20 -13.38
C SER A 97 7.36 -10.81 -12.67
N VAL A 98 6.76 -9.69 -13.05
CA VAL A 98 5.48 -9.20 -12.52
C VAL A 98 4.34 -9.70 -13.41
N SER A 99 3.28 -10.23 -12.81
CA SER A 99 2.06 -10.59 -13.53
C SER A 99 1.39 -9.36 -14.15
N ILE A 100 0.60 -9.55 -15.20
CA ILE A 100 -0.05 -8.46 -15.94
C ILE A 100 -0.96 -7.58 -15.06
N ASP A 101 -1.59 -8.17 -14.05
CA ASP A 101 -2.44 -7.49 -13.05
C ASP A 101 -1.63 -6.84 -11.91
N GLY A 102 -0.31 -7.06 -11.86
CA GLY A 102 0.57 -6.54 -10.82
C GLY A 102 0.49 -7.27 -9.47
N SER A 103 -0.30 -8.33 -9.34
CA SER A 103 -0.57 -8.99 -8.05
C SER A 103 0.45 -10.06 -7.67
N THR A 104 1.28 -10.52 -8.61
CA THR A 104 2.25 -11.60 -8.40
C THR A 104 3.61 -11.21 -8.95
N ILE A 105 4.67 -11.47 -8.18
CA ILE A 105 6.06 -11.17 -8.52
C ILE A 105 6.89 -12.43 -8.31
N VAL A 106 7.60 -12.88 -9.34
CA VAL A 106 8.61 -13.94 -9.21
C VAL A 106 9.94 -13.30 -8.82
N ASN A 107 10.46 -13.67 -7.66
CA ASN A 107 11.75 -13.18 -7.16
C ASN A 107 12.92 -13.83 -7.91
N PRO A 108 14.13 -13.23 -7.87
CA PRO A 108 15.31 -13.79 -8.52
C PRO A 108 15.70 -15.20 -8.06
N ASP A 109 15.31 -15.61 -6.86
CA ASP A 109 15.53 -16.96 -6.31
C ASP A 109 14.48 -17.99 -6.78
N GLY A 110 13.52 -17.57 -7.60
CA GLY A 110 12.43 -18.39 -8.11
C GLY A 110 11.22 -18.48 -7.17
N SER A 111 11.26 -17.87 -5.98
CA SER A 111 10.08 -17.78 -5.11
C SER A 111 9.02 -16.89 -5.73
N VAL A 112 7.75 -17.28 -5.57
CA VAL A 112 6.62 -16.49 -6.06
C VAL A 112 6.03 -15.74 -4.87
N MET A 113 5.96 -14.42 -4.99
CA MET A 113 5.35 -13.52 -4.02
C MET A 113 4.03 -13.00 -4.57
N SER A 114 2.94 -13.27 -3.87
CA SER A 114 1.64 -12.64 -4.16
C SER A 114 1.43 -11.45 -3.23
N VAL A 115 1.07 -10.30 -3.80
CA VAL A 115 0.91 -9.04 -3.08
C VAL A 115 -0.56 -8.64 -3.08
N PHE A 116 -1.11 -8.50 -1.89
CA PHE A 116 -2.45 -7.95 -1.68
C PHE A 116 -2.33 -6.43 -1.50
N TRP A 117 -2.57 -5.69 -2.57
CA TRP A 117 -2.44 -4.24 -2.57
C TRP A 117 -3.58 -3.56 -1.82
N VAL A 118 -3.26 -2.47 -1.11
CA VAL A 118 -4.25 -1.63 -0.40
C VAL A 118 -5.05 -0.71 -1.34
N ALA A 119 -4.56 -0.55 -2.57
CA ALA A 119 -5.18 0.20 -3.67
C ALA A 119 -4.63 -0.35 -5.00
N PRO A 120 -5.26 -0.08 -6.15
CA PRO A 120 -4.80 -0.61 -7.43
C PRO A 120 -3.33 -0.31 -7.72
N PRO A 121 -2.50 -1.34 -7.99
CA PRO A 121 -1.11 -1.16 -8.37
C PRO A 121 -1.00 -0.74 -9.83
N HIS A 122 -0.09 0.18 -10.10
CA HIS A 122 0.30 0.58 -11.46
C HIS A 122 1.82 0.53 -11.55
N PHE A 123 2.32 -0.36 -12.40
CA PHE A 123 3.74 -0.57 -12.60
C PHE A 123 4.20 0.03 -13.93
N TYR A 124 5.23 0.88 -13.87
CA TYR A 124 5.82 1.53 -15.03
C TYR A 124 7.31 1.26 -15.13
N LEU A 125 7.81 1.16 -16.35
CA LEU A 125 9.24 1.08 -16.66
C LEU A 125 9.72 2.45 -17.14
N PHE A 126 10.73 3.00 -16.46
CA PHE A 126 11.37 4.27 -16.80
C PHE A 126 12.89 4.13 -16.70
N GLY A 127 13.58 4.08 -17.84
CA GLY A 127 15.03 3.87 -17.86
C GLY A 127 15.41 2.54 -17.19
N ASN A 128 16.23 2.61 -16.14
CA ASN A 128 16.60 1.46 -15.31
C ASN A 128 15.84 1.43 -13.97
N ALA A 129 14.64 2.03 -13.92
CA ALA A 129 13.78 2.01 -12.74
C ALA A 129 12.42 1.38 -13.04
N ILE A 130 11.88 0.70 -12.03
CA ILE A 130 10.45 0.34 -11.96
C ILE A 130 9.78 1.34 -11.03
N LEU A 131 8.68 1.94 -11.50
CA LEU A 131 7.82 2.80 -10.71
C LEU A 131 6.62 2.00 -10.26
N LEU A 132 6.22 2.17 -8.99
CA LEU A 132 4.99 1.63 -8.44
C LEU A 132 4.15 2.77 -7.86
N TYR A 133 2.98 2.98 -8.44
CA TYR A 133 1.94 3.85 -7.92
C TYR A 133 0.79 2.99 -7.40
N LEU A 134 0.30 3.27 -6.19
CA LEU A 134 -0.87 2.61 -5.60
C LEU A 134 -2.01 3.62 -5.50
N GLY A 135 -3.06 3.48 -6.32
CA GLY A 135 -4.19 4.40 -6.30
C GLY A 135 -5.04 4.40 -7.57
N ASN A 136 -6.05 5.28 -7.59
CA ASN A 136 -7.05 5.40 -8.65
C ASN A 136 -7.11 6.79 -9.30
N ASP A 137 -6.17 7.68 -8.97
CA ASP A 137 -6.08 8.99 -9.61
C ASP A 137 -5.69 8.85 -11.09
N ALA A 138 -6.67 9.12 -11.95
CA ALA A 138 -6.53 8.99 -13.40
C ALA A 138 -5.62 10.08 -13.99
N GLU A 139 -5.52 11.26 -13.37
CA GLU A 139 -4.64 12.33 -13.84
C GLU A 139 -3.18 11.97 -13.58
N LEU A 140 -2.88 11.43 -12.38
CA LEU A 140 -1.55 10.92 -12.07
C LEU A 140 -1.19 9.71 -12.93
N GLY A 141 -2.10 8.76 -13.11
CA GLY A 141 -1.88 7.60 -13.98
C GLY A 141 -1.55 8.02 -15.42
N ALA A 142 -2.30 8.97 -15.98
CA ALA A 142 -2.04 9.53 -17.31
C ALA A 142 -0.70 10.29 -17.38
N LEU A 143 -0.36 11.04 -16.33
CA LEU A 143 0.91 11.76 -16.23
C LEU A 143 2.10 10.79 -16.22
N LEU A 144 2.07 9.76 -15.37
CA LEU A 144 3.10 8.71 -15.30
C LEU A 144 3.21 7.95 -16.62
N GLY A 145 2.07 7.56 -17.22
CA GLY A 145 2.03 6.91 -18.53
C GLY A 145 2.54 7.78 -19.68
N SER A 146 2.59 9.10 -19.50
CA SER A 146 3.15 10.01 -20.52
C SER A 146 4.69 10.07 -20.52
N VAL A 147 5.33 9.66 -19.42
CA VAL A 147 6.79 9.68 -19.26
C VAL A 147 7.40 8.28 -19.18
N ALA A 148 6.63 7.28 -18.79
CA ALA A 148 7.07 5.90 -18.56
C ALA A 148 6.14 4.89 -19.23
N GLY A 149 6.69 3.73 -19.59
CA GLY A 149 5.91 2.64 -20.17
C GLY A 149 5.26 1.81 -19.07
N GLU A 150 3.95 1.94 -18.88
CA GLU A 150 3.21 1.03 -18.01
C GLU A 150 3.37 -0.41 -18.52
N PHE A 151 3.50 -1.39 -17.63
CA PHE A 151 3.64 -2.81 -18.03
C PHE A 151 2.78 -3.78 -17.22
N ALA A 152 2.31 -3.39 -16.03
CA ALA A 152 1.39 -4.18 -15.22
C ALA A 152 0.47 -3.28 -14.39
N GLY A 153 -0.70 -3.81 -14.00
CA GLY A 153 -1.69 -3.09 -13.18
C GLY A 153 -2.91 -2.56 -13.93
N ARG A 154 -2.86 -2.46 -15.27
CA ARG A 154 -3.99 -1.99 -16.10
C ARG A 154 -5.24 -2.86 -16.00
N ASP A 155 -5.00 -4.16 -15.91
CA ASP A 155 -6.03 -5.18 -15.76
C ASP A 155 -6.20 -5.56 -14.28
N PHE A 156 -5.72 -4.71 -13.37
CA PHE A 156 -6.11 -4.82 -11.97
C PHE A 156 -7.59 -4.54 -11.91
N GLU A 157 -8.39 -5.61 -11.85
CA GLU A 157 -9.75 -5.48 -11.39
C GLU A 157 -9.66 -4.91 -9.98
N ASP A 158 -10.15 -3.68 -9.82
CA ASP A 158 -10.36 -3.05 -8.53
C ASP A 158 -11.27 -4.01 -7.77
N LEU A 159 -10.67 -4.98 -7.07
CA LEU A 159 -11.38 -5.92 -6.22
C LEU A 159 -12.06 -5.02 -5.21
N PRO A 160 -13.35 -4.72 -5.36
CA PRO A 160 -13.97 -3.56 -4.76
C PRO A 160 -13.80 -3.72 -3.27
N GLY A 161 -12.85 -3.00 -2.66
CA GLY A 161 -12.32 -3.30 -1.33
C GLY A 161 -12.64 -4.73 -0.86
N GLY A 162 -12.09 -5.76 -1.51
CA GLY A 162 -12.44 -7.14 -1.17
C GLY A 162 -13.87 -7.61 -1.52
N SER A 163 -14.25 -7.64 -2.80
CA SER A 163 -15.31 -8.56 -3.25
C SER A 163 -15.23 -8.86 -4.75
N GLY A 164 -14.43 -9.86 -5.11
CA GLY A 164 -14.34 -10.30 -6.51
C GLY A 164 -13.30 -11.39 -6.77
N VAL A 165 -13.12 -12.35 -5.87
CA VAL A 165 -12.79 -13.69 -6.42
C VAL A 165 -14.07 -14.16 -7.08
N GLY A 166 -13.96 -15.08 -8.05
CA GLY A 166 -15.09 -15.60 -8.78
C GLY A 166 -16.19 -16.13 -7.86
N ASP A 167 -17.07 -16.89 -8.46
CA ASP A 167 -17.93 -17.85 -7.79
C ASP A 167 -17.10 -18.95 -7.08
N ASP A 168 -16.09 -18.55 -6.30
CA ASP A 168 -15.66 -19.17 -5.06
C ASP A 168 -16.91 -19.35 -4.22
N GLU A 169 -17.43 -20.56 -4.21
CA GLU A 169 -18.42 -20.95 -3.23
C GLU A 169 -17.79 -20.71 -1.85
N TYR A 170 -18.30 -19.74 -1.09
CA TYR A 170 -17.89 -19.52 0.29
C TYR A 170 -18.76 -20.38 1.20
N SER A 171 -18.17 -21.00 2.20
CA SER A 171 -18.90 -21.69 3.26
C SER A 171 -18.97 -20.79 4.48
N SER A 172 -20.19 -20.40 4.84
CA SER A 172 -20.50 -19.69 6.09
C SER A 172 -20.30 -20.62 7.29
N ARG A 173 -19.76 -20.07 8.37
CA ARG A 173 -19.52 -20.75 9.65
C ARG A 173 -19.83 -19.78 10.79
N SER A 174 -20.23 -20.32 11.94
CA SER A 174 -20.31 -19.51 13.16
C SER A 174 -18.91 -19.02 13.53
N ALA A 175 -18.80 -17.72 13.75
CA ALA A 175 -17.55 -17.07 14.14
C ALA A 175 -17.04 -17.60 15.48
N GLN A 176 -15.72 -17.74 15.62
CA GLN A 176 -15.11 -18.00 16.92
C GLN A 176 -15.00 -16.69 17.69
N ILE A 177 -15.70 -16.60 18.82
CA ILE A 177 -15.74 -15.39 19.63
C ILE A 177 -14.70 -15.48 20.74
N GLU A 178 -13.70 -14.60 20.70
CA GLU A 178 -12.65 -14.51 21.73
C GLU A 178 -13.13 -13.69 22.93
N LYS A 179 -13.86 -12.59 22.66
CA LYS A 179 -14.29 -11.66 23.70
C LYS A 179 -15.59 -10.98 23.33
N VAL A 180 -16.44 -10.75 24.33
CA VAL A 180 -17.63 -9.89 24.23
C VAL A 180 -17.56 -8.79 25.27
N GLY A 181 -17.92 -7.58 24.85
CA GLY A 181 -18.09 -6.40 25.70
C GLY A 181 -19.49 -5.83 25.50
N ILE A 182 -20.15 -5.51 26.60
CA ILE A 182 -21.48 -4.89 26.59
C ILE A 182 -21.34 -3.52 27.24
N ALA A 183 -21.70 -2.48 26.50
CA ALA A 183 -21.62 -1.10 26.94
C ALA A 183 -22.98 -0.42 26.82
N SER A 184 -23.28 0.48 27.76
CA SER A 184 -24.48 1.30 27.73
C SER A 184 -24.09 2.77 27.85
N THR A 185 -24.70 3.63 27.04
CA THR A 185 -24.46 5.07 27.15
C THR A 185 -25.12 5.63 28.41
N ARG A 186 -24.67 6.81 28.83
CA ARG A 186 -25.30 7.57 29.92
C ARG A 186 -26.42 8.50 29.42
N SER A 187 -26.88 8.34 28.17
CA SER A 187 -27.99 9.13 27.61
C SER A 187 -29.34 8.64 28.12
N ILE A 188 -30.39 9.43 27.90
CA ILE A 188 -31.77 9.03 28.19
C ILE A 188 -32.57 9.12 26.87
N PRO A 189 -33.03 7.99 26.30
CA PRO A 189 -32.80 6.63 26.80
C PRO A 189 -31.35 6.16 26.59
N ALA A 190 -30.94 5.15 27.36
CA ALA A 190 -29.61 4.56 27.23
C ALA A 190 -29.53 3.79 25.91
N GLN A 191 -28.44 3.96 25.17
CA GLN A 191 -28.14 3.16 23.97
C GLN A 191 -27.19 2.03 24.37
N HIS A 192 -27.47 0.83 23.87
CA HIS A 192 -26.68 -0.36 24.18
C HIS A 192 -25.85 -0.78 22.96
N LEU A 193 -24.57 -1.07 23.21
CA LEU A 193 -23.60 -1.50 22.21
C LEU A 193 -23.01 -2.85 22.67
N ILE A 194 -23.01 -3.82 21.77
CA ILE A 194 -22.31 -5.09 21.96
C ILE A 194 -21.08 -5.05 21.05
N SER A 195 -19.90 -5.08 21.64
CA SER A 195 -18.60 -5.19 20.95
C SER A 195 -18.07 -6.60 21.09
N MET A 196 -17.44 -7.13 20.05
CA MET A 196 -16.99 -8.51 19.99
C MET A 196 -15.62 -8.58 19.30
N THR A 197 -14.74 -9.42 19.83
CA THR A 197 -13.48 -9.77 19.17
C THR A 197 -13.62 -11.17 18.59
N ILE A 198 -13.50 -11.29 17.28
CA ILE A 198 -13.60 -12.52 16.51
C ILE A 198 -12.19 -13.07 16.28
N ALA A 199 -11.98 -14.36 16.52
CA ALA A 199 -10.77 -15.07 16.14
C ALA A 199 -10.97 -15.76 14.78
N LEU A 200 -10.19 -15.38 13.77
CA LEU A 200 -10.22 -15.94 12.42
C LEU A 200 -9.07 -16.94 12.29
N GLY A 201 -9.37 -18.15 11.80
CA GLY A 201 -8.45 -19.28 11.67
C GLY A 201 -7.46 -19.18 10.51
N GLY A 202 -7.04 -17.98 10.12
CA GLY A 202 -6.14 -17.74 9.01
C GLY A 202 -6.52 -16.59 8.11
N SER A 203 -5.68 -16.29 7.12
CA SER A 203 -5.92 -15.21 6.14
C SER A 203 -7.11 -15.43 5.22
N CYS A 204 -7.65 -16.65 5.17
CA CYS A 204 -8.79 -17.01 4.33
C CYS A 204 -10.14 -16.92 5.03
N GLU A 205 -10.16 -16.99 6.36
CA GLU A 205 -11.41 -16.78 7.09
C GLU A 205 -11.65 -15.28 7.20
N LYS A 206 -12.86 -14.86 6.84
CA LYS A 206 -13.25 -13.45 6.84
C LYS A 206 -14.55 -13.26 7.60
N PHE A 207 -14.72 -12.10 8.20
CA PHE A 207 -16.02 -11.66 8.67
C PHE A 207 -17.04 -11.64 7.50
N GLU A 208 -18.25 -12.14 7.75
CA GLU A 208 -19.35 -12.12 6.78
C GLU A 208 -20.45 -11.17 7.20
N ARG A 209 -21.06 -11.41 8.36
CA ARG A 209 -22.18 -10.60 8.87
C ARG A 209 -22.42 -10.78 10.36
N ILE A 210 -23.14 -9.80 10.92
CA ILE A 210 -23.81 -9.88 12.23
C ILE A 210 -25.31 -9.74 11.98
N ASP A 211 -26.07 -10.72 12.45
CA ASP A 211 -27.51 -10.60 12.60
C ASP A 211 -27.84 -10.53 14.09
N TRP A 212 -28.90 -9.79 14.42
CA TRP A 212 -29.39 -9.77 15.78
C TRP A 212 -30.89 -9.55 15.82
N ASN A 213 -31.51 -10.11 16.85
CA ASN A 213 -32.90 -9.88 17.17
C ASN A 213 -33.09 -9.80 18.69
N VAL A 214 -34.31 -9.50 19.09
CA VAL A 214 -34.71 -9.56 20.50
C VAL A 214 -35.87 -10.53 20.63
N GLU A 215 -35.70 -11.54 21.47
CA GLU A 215 -36.70 -12.55 21.79
C GLU A 215 -37.03 -12.48 23.29
N GLY A 216 -38.08 -11.72 23.62
CA GLY A 216 -38.49 -11.52 25.01
C GLY A 216 -37.44 -10.73 25.81
N ARG A 217 -36.66 -11.44 26.63
CA ARG A 217 -35.58 -10.87 27.46
C ARG A 217 -34.18 -11.25 26.98
N GLU A 218 -34.08 -11.88 25.81
CA GLU A 218 -32.80 -12.29 25.22
C GLU A 218 -32.53 -11.45 23.98
N VAL A 219 -31.33 -10.89 23.91
CA VAL A 219 -30.77 -10.28 22.70
C VAL A 219 -29.88 -11.35 22.07
N ILE A 220 -30.35 -11.92 20.96
CA ILE A 220 -29.65 -12.99 20.24
C ILE A 220 -28.84 -12.32 19.14
N VAL A 221 -27.54 -12.60 19.14
CA VAL A 221 -26.55 -12.07 18.19
C VAL A 221 -25.86 -13.24 17.51
N ASP A 222 -26.08 -13.38 16.21
CA ASP A 222 -25.45 -14.38 15.37
C ASP A 222 -24.37 -13.74 14.52
N VAL A 223 -23.15 -14.24 14.66
CA VAL A 223 -21.96 -13.72 13.99
C VAL A 223 -21.36 -14.81 13.14
N THR A 224 -21.28 -14.49 11.85
CA THR A 224 -20.93 -15.44 10.80
C THR A 224 -19.63 -15.01 10.15
N THR A 225 -18.74 -15.97 9.98
CA THR A 225 -17.53 -15.85 9.15
C THR A 225 -17.71 -16.69 7.90
N LYS A 226 -16.92 -16.40 6.87
CA LYS A 226 -16.89 -17.18 5.64
C LYS A 226 -15.47 -17.62 5.31
N VAL A 227 -15.37 -18.82 4.76
CA VAL A 227 -14.12 -19.37 4.23
C VAL A 227 -14.31 -19.80 2.78
N PRO A 228 -13.30 -19.63 1.91
CA PRO A 228 -13.31 -20.18 0.57
C PRO A 228 -13.44 -21.71 0.61
N THR A 229 -14.31 -22.29 -0.23
CA THR A 229 -14.35 -23.75 -0.42
C THR A 229 -13.31 -24.24 -1.42
N ALA A 230 -12.87 -23.37 -2.34
CA ALA A 230 -11.79 -23.65 -3.25
C ALA A 230 -10.45 -23.76 -2.49
N PRO A 231 -9.53 -24.64 -2.92
CA PRO A 231 -8.21 -24.78 -2.32
C PRO A 231 -7.37 -23.54 -2.63
N VAL A 232 -7.38 -22.57 -1.72
CA VAL A 232 -6.55 -21.37 -1.76
C VAL A 232 -5.49 -21.42 -0.66
N PRO A 233 -4.29 -20.84 -0.87
CA PRO A 233 -3.24 -20.84 0.14
C PRO A 233 -3.59 -19.90 1.30
N CYS A 234 -3.91 -20.48 2.46
CA CYS A 234 -4.25 -19.75 3.69
C CYS A 234 -3.09 -19.74 4.68
N THR A 235 -2.86 -18.63 5.38
CA THR A 235 -1.96 -18.62 6.53
C THR A 235 -2.61 -19.33 7.72
N LEU A 236 -1.84 -19.99 8.58
CA LEU A 236 -2.34 -20.63 9.81
C LEU A 236 -2.33 -19.71 11.04
N ALA A 237 -2.03 -18.42 10.87
CA ALA A 237 -2.03 -17.46 11.96
C ALA A 237 -3.46 -17.11 12.40
N ILE A 238 -3.71 -17.08 13.71
CA ILE A 238 -4.96 -16.55 14.25
C ILE A 238 -4.94 -15.03 14.09
N ILE A 239 -5.98 -14.49 13.45
CA ILE A 239 -6.18 -13.06 13.27
C ILE A 239 -7.36 -12.64 14.17
N TYR A 240 -7.20 -11.55 14.91
CA TYR A 240 -8.28 -11.01 15.73
C TYR A 240 -8.90 -9.80 15.05
N GLU A 241 -10.23 -9.79 14.94
CA GLU A 241 -10.99 -8.70 14.34
C GLU A 241 -12.09 -8.22 15.29
N ASP A 242 -12.15 -6.90 15.53
CA ASP A 242 -13.16 -6.30 16.38
C ASP A 242 -14.38 -5.86 15.58
N GLN A 243 -15.56 -6.28 16.01
CA GLN A 243 -16.85 -5.91 15.44
C GLN A 243 -17.78 -5.37 16.52
N SER A 244 -18.76 -4.55 16.15
CA SER A 244 -19.73 -4.04 17.10
C SER A 244 -21.10 -3.83 16.49
N VAL A 245 -22.14 -4.02 17.30
CA VAL A 245 -23.53 -3.79 16.94
C VAL A 245 -24.19 -2.89 17.96
N ASN A 246 -24.80 -1.81 17.48
CA ASN A 246 -25.66 -0.95 18.30
C ASN A 246 -27.08 -1.51 18.25
N ILE A 247 -27.55 -2.01 19.38
CA ILE A 247 -28.88 -2.62 19.52
C ILE A 247 -29.94 -1.58 19.91
N GLY A 248 -29.56 -0.31 19.98
CA GLY A 248 -30.45 0.81 20.23
C GLY A 248 -30.82 0.96 21.69
N SER A 249 -32.00 1.52 21.93
CA SER A 249 -32.49 1.95 23.25
C SER A 249 -33.89 1.45 23.58
N ASP A 250 -34.47 0.59 22.75
CA ASP A 250 -35.87 0.17 22.83
C ASP A 250 -36.04 -0.99 23.83
N TYR A 251 -35.62 -0.75 25.08
CA TYR A 251 -35.62 -1.73 26.16
C TYR A 251 -36.37 -1.19 27.36
N GLU A 252 -37.14 -2.04 28.03
CA GLU A 252 -37.95 -1.64 29.16
C GLU A 252 -37.07 -1.20 30.34
N LYS A 253 -37.38 -0.01 30.87
CA LYS A 253 -36.59 0.58 31.94
C LYS A 253 -36.58 -0.30 33.20
N GLY A 254 -35.38 -0.63 33.66
CA GLY A 254 -35.16 -1.46 34.85
C GLY A 254 -35.33 -2.96 34.62
N VAL A 255 -35.56 -3.40 33.39
CA VAL A 255 -35.62 -4.81 33.01
C VAL A 255 -34.22 -5.27 32.60
N GLU A 256 -33.79 -6.42 33.12
CA GLU A 256 -32.53 -7.07 32.74
C GLU A 256 -32.73 -7.93 31.49
N TYR A 257 -31.82 -7.80 30.53
CA TYR A 257 -31.76 -8.53 29.28
C TYR A 257 -30.47 -9.33 29.20
N ASP A 258 -30.58 -10.58 28.78
CA ASP A 258 -29.45 -11.48 28.51
C ASP A 258 -28.93 -11.26 27.08
N VAL A 259 -27.61 -11.25 26.91
CA VAL A 259 -26.97 -11.22 25.58
C VAL A 259 -26.45 -12.62 25.27
N ILE A 260 -26.96 -13.20 24.19
CA ILE A 260 -26.56 -14.51 23.68
C ILE A 260 -25.81 -14.29 22.36
N VAL A 261 -24.56 -14.71 22.28
CA VAL A 261 -23.72 -14.59 21.07
C VAL A 261 -23.39 -15.98 20.55
N ASN A 262 -23.76 -16.29 19.30
CA ASN A 262 -23.57 -17.62 18.70
C ASN A 262 -24.10 -18.77 19.58
N GLY A 263 -25.21 -18.54 20.27
CA GLY A 263 -25.84 -19.51 21.19
C GLY A 263 -25.24 -19.56 22.60
N GLU A 264 -24.18 -18.81 22.90
CA GLU A 264 -23.55 -18.76 24.23
C GLU A 264 -23.90 -17.48 24.98
N ARG A 265 -24.25 -17.60 26.27
CA ARG A 265 -24.58 -16.44 27.10
C ARG A 265 -23.33 -15.63 27.43
N ALA A 266 -23.24 -14.41 26.89
CA ALA A 266 -22.10 -13.52 27.02
C ALA A 266 -22.19 -12.56 28.22
N GLY A 267 -23.39 -12.18 28.64
CA GLY A 267 -23.58 -11.24 29.76
C GLY A 267 -24.99 -10.66 29.82
N THR A 268 -25.17 -9.59 30.60
CA THR A 268 -26.45 -8.87 30.73
C THR A 268 -26.28 -7.36 30.67
N PHE A 269 -27.38 -6.67 30.38
CA PHE A 269 -27.54 -5.23 30.60
C PHE A 269 -28.95 -4.93 31.13
N VAL A 270 -29.15 -3.71 31.63
CA VAL A 270 -30.45 -3.24 32.13
C VAL A 270 -30.96 -2.13 31.21
N GLY A 271 -32.21 -2.21 30.77
CA GLY A 271 -32.85 -1.17 29.96
C GLY A 271 -32.95 0.18 30.70
N GLY A 272 -32.66 1.28 30.00
CA GLY A 272 -32.43 2.61 30.58
C GLY A 272 -33.45 3.69 30.20
#